data_AF-A0A958Z5B6-F1
#
_entry.id   AF-A0A958Z5B6-F1
#
_cell.length_a   1.000
_cell.length_b   1.000
_cell.length_c   1.000
_cell.angle_alpha   90.00
_cell.angle_beta   90.00
_cell.angle_gamma   90.00
#
_symmetry.space_group_name_H-M   'P 1'
#
loop_
_entity.id
_entity.type
_entity.pdbx_description
1 polymer ?
#
loop_
_entity_poly.entity_id
_entity_poly.type
_entity_poly.pdbx_seq_one_letter_code
_entity_poly.pdbx_strand_id
1 'polypeptide(L)' 'IIEQIEAGVPAEHYKKTISITNRKEAIKIACQIAEENDIILIAGKGHETYQEINGERFDFDDFKIVNQLLTALNK' A
#
# COMPACT_ATOMS: atom_id res chain seq x y z
N ILE A 1 4.24 14.09 5.09
CA ILE A 1 3.18 13.70 4.11
C ILE A 1 2.08 12.89 4.78
N ILE A 2 2.34 11.74 5.41
CA ILE A 2 1.27 10.90 6.02
C ILE A 2 0.38 11.70 6.99
N GLU A 3 0.97 12.42 7.95
CA GLU A 3 0.21 13.24 8.92
C GLU A 3 -0.70 14.29 8.24
N GLN A 4 -0.28 14.83 7.09
CA GLN A 4 -1.06 15.81 6.33
C GLN A 4 -2.24 15.16 5.60
N ILE A 5 -2.07 13.91 5.15
CA ILE A 5 -3.15 13.11 4.55
C ILE A 5 -4.15 12.72 5.65
N GLU A 6 -3.67 12.29 6.81
CA GLU A 6 -4.50 11.92 7.95
C GLU A 6 -5.35 13.08 8.48
N ALA A 7 -4.86 14.31 8.40
CA ALA A 7 -5.63 15.50 8.74
C ALA A 7 -6.90 15.68 7.87
N GLY A 8 -6.93 15.09 6.68
CA GLY A 8 -8.10 15.07 5.80
C GLY A 8 -9.10 13.93 6.09
N VAL A 9 -8.76 13.00 6.99
CA VAL A 9 -9.63 11.88 7.35
C VAL A 9 -10.66 12.35 8.39
N PRO A 10 -11.97 12.14 8.16
CA PRO A 10 -13.00 12.40 9.17
C PRO A 10 -12.80 11.56 10.44
N ALA A 11 -13.11 12.13 11.61
CA ALA A 11 -12.88 11.48 12.91
C ALA A 11 -13.58 10.11 13.06
N GLU A 12 -14.74 9.93 12.43
CA GLU A 12 -15.47 8.65 12.39
C GLU A 12 -14.74 7.53 11.63
N HIS A 13 -13.77 7.89 10.78
CA HIS A 13 -12.95 6.96 10.01
C HIS A 13 -11.59 6.65 10.64
N TYR A 14 -11.16 7.38 11.68
CA TYR A 14 -9.85 7.14 12.31
C TYR A 14 -9.62 5.70 12.75
N LYS A 15 -10.63 5.03 13.31
CA LYS A 15 -10.53 3.61 13.71
C LYS A 15 -10.51 2.62 12.54
N LYS A 16 -10.88 3.07 11.34
CA LYS A 16 -10.91 2.27 10.09
C LYS A 16 -9.71 2.59 9.19
N THR A 17 -8.85 3.52 9.59
CA THR A 17 -7.65 3.92 8.85
C THR A 17 -6.44 3.33 9.54
N ILE A 18 -5.54 2.74 8.75
CA ILE A 18 -4.26 2.21 9.21
C ILE A 18 -3.16 2.95 8.45
N SER A 19 -2.25 3.59 9.17
CA SER A 19 -1.14 4.35 8.59
C SER A 19 0.17 3.60 8.76
N ILE A 20 0.80 3.26 7.63
CA ILE A 20 2.04 2.49 7.59
C ILE A 20 3.05 3.22 6.70
N THR A 21 4.17 3.63 7.26
CA THR A 21 5.20 4.42 6.55
C THR A 21 5.92 3.62 5.48
N ASN A 22 6.14 2.32 5.70
CA ASN A 22 6.81 1.47 4.73
C ASN A 22 5.81 0.98 3.67
N ARG A 23 6.05 1.32 2.41
CA ARG A 23 5.16 0.98 1.29
C ARG A 23 4.93 -0.52 1.14
N LYS A 24 5.98 -1.34 1.27
CA LYS A 24 5.89 -2.80 1.14
C LYS A 24 5.07 -3.41 2.28
N GLU A 25 5.26 -2.94 3.51
CA GLU A 25 4.45 -3.40 4.65
C GLU A 25 2.99 -2.95 4.52
N ALA A 26 2.71 -1.75 4.00
CA ALA A 26 1.35 -1.30 3.73
C ALA A 26 0.63 -2.22 2.73
N ILE A 27 1.29 -2.57 1.63
CA ILE A 27 0.77 -3.52 0.63
C ILE A 27 0.55 -4.90 1.26
N LYS A 28 1.50 -5.38 2.06
CA LYS A 28 1.38 -6.65 2.77
C LYS A 28 0.18 -6.71 3.70
N ILE A 29 -0.03 -5.68 4.52
CA ILE A 29 -1.20 -5.61 5.39
C ILE A 29 -2.48 -5.60 4.56
N ALA A 30 -2.55 -4.83 3.47
CA ALA A 30 -3.70 -4.81 2.57
C ALA A 30 -4.02 -6.20 1.99
N CYS A 31 -3.02 -6.93 1.49
CA CYS A 31 -3.20 -8.31 1.00
C CYS A 31 -3.61 -9.28 2.12
N GLN A 32 -3.13 -9.08 3.35
CA GLN A 32 -3.49 -9.93 4.49
C GLN A 32 -4.94 -9.76 4.91
N ILE A 33 -5.46 -8.53 4.93
CA ILE A 33 -6.83 -8.22 5.37
C ILE A 33 -7.90 -8.36 4.27
N ALA A 34 -7.50 -8.31 2.99
CA ALA A 34 -8.43 -8.45 1.88
C ALA A 34 -8.97 -9.88 1.77
N GLU A 35 -10.28 -10.05 1.64
CA GLU A 35 -10.91 -11.36 1.50
C GLU A 35 -11.22 -11.67 0.02
N GLU A 36 -11.71 -12.88 -0.25
CA GLU A 36 -12.17 -13.25 -1.58
C GLU A 36 -13.23 -12.26 -2.08
N ASN A 37 -13.09 -11.80 -3.33
CA ASN A 37 -13.92 -10.79 -4.00
C ASN A 37 -13.68 -9.33 -3.56
N ASP A 38 -12.76 -9.06 -2.63
CA ASP A 38 -12.32 -7.68 -2.36
C ASP A 38 -11.45 -7.12 -3.49
N ILE A 39 -11.45 -5.79 -3.62
CA ILE A 39 -10.60 -5.07 -4.57
C ILE A 39 -9.57 -4.25 -3.80
N ILE A 40 -8.29 -4.52 -4.05
CA ILE A 40 -7.18 -3.72 -3.53
C ILE A 40 -6.79 -2.66 -4.57
N LEU A 41 -6.94 -1.38 -4.23
CA LEU A 41 -6.49 -0.25 -5.05
C LEU A 41 -5.17 0.32 -4.49
N ILE A 42 -4.10 0.26 -5.28
CA ILE A 42 -2.83 0.95 -4.99
C ILE A 42 -2.73 2.17 -5.90
N ALA A 43 -2.72 3.36 -5.32
CA ALA A 43 -2.68 4.63 -6.05
C ALA A 43 -1.34 5.38 -5.86
N GLY A 44 -1.11 6.34 -6.76
CA GLY A 44 -0.03 7.35 -6.64
C GLY A 44 1.21 7.10 -7.50
N LYS A 45 1.40 5.90 -8.04
CA LYS A 45 2.64 5.51 -8.73
C LYS A 45 2.47 5.15 -10.22
N GLY A 46 1.27 4.78 -10.65
CA GLY A 46 1.05 4.32 -12.03
C GLY A 46 1.88 3.07 -12.37
N HIS A 47 2.49 3.06 -13.56
CA HIS A 47 3.31 1.95 -14.06
C HIS A 47 4.80 2.06 -13.68
N GLU A 48 5.16 2.92 -12.72
CA GLU A 48 6.55 3.10 -12.31
C GLU A 48 7.05 1.93 -11.46
N THR A 49 8.20 1.37 -11.84
CA THR A 49 8.81 0.20 -11.18
C THR A 49 9.94 0.56 -10.21
N TYR A 50 10.01 1.81 -9.75
CA TYR A 50 11.04 2.27 -8.80
C TYR A 50 10.43 3.17 -7.74
N GLN A 51 10.90 3.11 -6.50
CA GLN A 51 10.52 4.06 -5.45
C GLN A 51 11.65 5.07 -5.28
N GLU A 52 11.31 6.36 -5.33
CA GLU A 52 12.26 7.42 -5.02
C GLU A 52 12.28 7.70 -3.51
N ILE A 53 13.47 7.68 -2.91
CA ILE A 53 13.70 8.03 -1.51
C ILE A 53 14.87 9.01 -1.50
N ASN A 54 14.62 10.24 -1.04
CA ASN A 54 15.63 11.31 -0.99
C ASN A 54 16.37 11.56 -2.32
N GLY A 55 15.67 11.45 -3.45
CA GLY A 55 16.24 11.65 -4.79
C GLY A 55 16.96 10.44 -5.39
N GLU A 56 17.10 9.34 -4.65
CA GLU A 56 17.63 8.08 -5.16
C GLU A 56 16.50 7.12 -5.51
N ARG A 57 16.65 6.40 -6.63
CA ARG A 57 15.65 5.45 -7.13
C ARG A 57 16.03 4.03 -6.76
N PHE A 58 15.14 3.35 -6.06
CA PHE A 58 15.26 1.96 -5.63
C PHE A 58 14.30 1.08 -6.41
N ASP A 59 14.71 -0.13 -6.79
CA ASP A 59 13.83 -1.10 -7.46
C ASP A 59 12.61 -1.39 -6.57
N PHE A 60 11.41 -1.08 -7.08
CA PHE A 60 10.16 -1.25 -6.34
C PHE A 60 8.98 -1.27 -7.30
N ASP A 61 8.41 -2.44 -7.52
CA ASP A 61 7.25 -2.63 -8.38
C ASP A 61 6.05 -3.11 -7.54
N ASP A 62 5.04 -2.23 -7.41
CA ASP A 62 3.82 -2.51 -6.65
C ASP A 62 3.11 -3.77 -7.17
N PHE A 63 3.04 -3.94 -8.50
CA PHE A 63 2.36 -5.08 -9.14
C PHE A 63 3.09 -6.38 -8.85
N LYS A 64 4.43 -6.40 -9.00
CA LYS A 64 5.23 -7.59 -8.69
C LYS A 64 5.10 -7.99 -7.22
N ILE A 65 5.15 -7.02 -6.32
CA ILE A 65 5.05 -7.26 -4.86
C ILE A 65 3.66 -7.83 -4.51
N VAL A 66 2.58 -7.26 -5.04
CA VAL A 66 1.22 -7.76 -4.82
C VAL A 66 1.08 -9.20 -5.28
N ASN A 67 1.49 -9.52 -6.51
CA ASN A 67 1.39 -10.89 -7.04
C ASN A 67 2.15 -11.90 -6.18
N GLN A 68 3.36 -11.55 -5.72
CA GLN A 68 4.14 -12.40 -4.83
C GLN A 68 3.44 -12.65 -3.49
N LEU A 69 2.83 -11.62 -2.92
CA LEU A 69 2.15 -11.70 -1.63
C LEU A 69 0.85 -12.50 -1.71
N LEU A 70 0.00 -12.24 -2.71
CA LEU A 70 -1.25 -12.99 -2.90
C LEU A 70 -0.97 -14.48 -3.15
N THR A 71 0.01 -14.79 -4.02
CA THR A 71 0.46 -16.18 -4.26
C THR A 71 0.93 -16.85 -2.97
N ALA A 72 1.74 -16.16 -2.14
CA ALA A 72 2.24 -16.71 -0.88
C ALA A 72 1.13 -16.90 0.18
N LEU A 73 0.07 -16.11 0.11
CA LEU A 73 -1.10 -16.20 0.99
C LEU A 73 -2.15 -17.21 0.49
N ASN A 74 -1.95 -17.80 -0.70
CA ASN A 74 -2.93 -18.61 -1.42
C ASN A 74 -4.26 -17.87 -1.63
N LYS A 75 -4.17 -16.59 -1.99
CA LYS A 75 -5.30 -15.73 -2.39
C LYS A 75 -5.25 -15.42 -3.89
#